data_AF-A0A6B2T8B0-F1
#
_entry.id   AF-A0A6B2T8B0-F1
#
_cell.length_a   1.000
_cell.length_b   1.000
_cell.length_c   1.000
_cell.angle_alpha   90.00
_cell.angle_beta   90.00
_cell.angle_gamma   90.00
#
_symmetry.space_group_name_H-M   'P 1'
#
loop_
_entity.id
_entity.type
_entity.pdbx_description
1 polymer ?
#
loop_
_entity_poly.entity_id
_entity_poly.type
_entity_poly.pdbx_seq_one_letter_code
_entity_poly.pdbx_strand_id
1 'polypeptide(L)' 'MVGAGMAGVQTAVALREQGFAGPVTLVGAEPHPPYDRPPLSKAVLLGKAAGSAFDIDFE' A
#
# COMPACT_ATOMS: atom_id res chain seq x y z
N MET A 1 11.01 5.62 -3.99
CA MET A 1 9.91 5.48 -4.97
C MET A 1 8.91 6.61 -4.76
N VAL A 2 8.30 7.12 -5.83
CA VAL A 2 7.28 8.17 -5.78
C VAL A 2 5.94 7.56 -6.16
N GLY A 3 4.97 7.61 -5.24
CA GLY A 3 3.67 6.95 -5.33
C GLY A 3 3.52 5.81 -4.33
N ALA A 4 2.71 6.01 -3.29
CA ALA A 4 2.44 5.02 -2.22
C ALA A 4 1.16 4.20 -2.45
N GLY A 5 0.75 4.01 -3.71
CA GLY A 5 -0.34 3.11 -4.08
C GLY A 5 0.14 1.67 -4.31
N MET A 6 -0.76 0.81 -4.82
CA MET A 6 -0.50 -0.62 -5.11
C MET A 6 0.87 -0.88 -5.74
N ALA A 7 1.20 -0.21 -6.84
CA ALA A 7 2.44 -0.46 -7.57
C ALA A 7 3.69 -0.19 -6.73
N GLY A 8 3.74 0.95 -6.04
CA GLY A 8 4.89 1.33 -5.22
C GLY A 8 5.07 0.42 -4.00
N VAL A 9 3.96 0.05 -3.36
CA VAL A 9 3.96 -0.91 -2.25
C VAL A 9 4.44 -2.28 -2.69
N GLN A 10 3.87 -2.84 -3.77
CA GLN A 10 4.26 -4.16 -4.28
C GLN A 10 5.73 -4.18 -4.73
N THR A 11 6.23 -3.07 -5.27
CA THR A 11 7.65 -2.94 -5.59
C THR A 11 8.52 -2.95 -4.34
N ALA A 12 8.10 -2.28 -3.26
CA ALA A 12 8.85 -2.28 -1.99
C ALA A 12 8.90 -3.69 -1.38
N VAL A 13 7.76 -4.39 -1.37
CA VAL A 13 7.67 -5.79 -0.91
C VAL A 13 8.58 -6.69 -1.74
N ALA A 14 8.47 -6.65 -3.07
CA ALA A 14 9.27 -7.47 -3.96
C ALA A 14 10.79 -7.21 -3.81
N LEU A 15 11.20 -5.96 -3.58
CA LEU A 15 12.60 -5.63 -3.29
C LEU A 15 13.08 -6.33 -2.02
N ARG A 16 12.28 -6.32 -0.95
CA ARG A 16 12.62 -6.99 0.31
C ARG A 16 12.67 -8.50 0.15
N GLU A 17 11.69 -9.09 -0.52
CA GLU A 17 11.66 -10.54 -0.81
C GLU A 17 12.86 -11.00 -1.64
N GLN A 18 13.36 -10.14 -2.54
CA GLN A 18 14.54 -10.42 -3.36
C GLN A 18 15.87 -10.12 -2.65
N GLY A 19 15.85 -9.77 -1.36
CA GLY A 19 17.06 -9.57 -0.56
C GLY A 19 17.72 -8.19 -0.74
N PHE A 20 17.01 -7.19 -1.26
CA PHE A 20 17.51 -5.83 -1.28
C PHE A 20 17.60 -5.28 0.15
N ALA A 21 18.82 -5.13 0.65
CA ALA A 21 19.11 -4.66 2.01
C ALA A 21 19.23 -3.13 2.15
N GLY A 22 19.24 -2.39 1.04
CA GLY A 22 19.33 -0.93 1.07
C GLY A 22 18.07 -0.26 1.65
N PRO A 23 18.14 1.03 2.00
CA PRO A 23 16.95 1.76 2.44
C PRO A 23 15.92 1.85 1.30
N VAL A 24 14.66 1.66 1.65
CA VAL A 24 13.53 1.81 0.71
C VAL A 24 12.62 2.90 1.27
N THR A 25 12.52 4.03 0.56
CA THR A 25 11.62 5.12 0.91
C THR A 25 10.48 5.18 -0.09
N LEU A 26 9.24 5.12 0.42
CA LEU A 26 8.02 5.27 -0.37
C LEU A 26 7.40 6.63 -0.06
N VAL A 27 7.24 7.48 -1.07
CA VAL A 27 6.67 8.83 -0.90
C VAL A 27 5.25 8.84 -1.45
N GLY A 28 4.27 9.06 -0.57
CA GLY A 28 2.86 9.23 -0.92
C GLY A 28 2.46 10.71 -0.89
N ALA A 29 1.53 11.11 -1.77
CA ALA A 29 0.92 12.44 -1.73
C ALA A 29 -0.33 12.49 -0.83
N GLU A 30 -0.87 11.33 -0.47
CA GLU A 30 -2.06 11.21 0.37
C GLU A 30 -1.64 11.04 1.84
N PRO A 31 -2.38 11.62 2.81
CA PRO A 31 -2.08 11.51 4.24
C PRO A 31 -2.53 10.15 4.84
N HIS A 32 -2.95 9.21 4.00
CA HIS A 32 -3.45 7.91 4.42
C HIS A 32 -2.37 6.84 4.24
N PRO A 33 -2.33 5.81 5.12
CA PRO A 33 -1.55 4.61 4.86
C PRO A 33 -1.93 4.02 3.49
N PRO A 34 -1.01 3.35 2.79
CA PRO A 34 -1.30 2.71 1.52
C PRO A 34 -2.52 1.77 1.59
N TYR A 35 -3.39 1.82 0.58
CA TYR A 35 -4.66 1.12 0.58
C TYR A 35 -5.07 0.68 -0.82
N ASP A 36 -5.94 -0.34 -0.89
CA ASP A 36 -6.53 -0.81 -2.13
C ASP A 36 -7.73 0.06 -2.54
N ARG A 37 -7.71 0.53 -3.77
CA ARG A 37 -8.76 1.42 -4.32
C ARG A 37 -10.01 0.68 -4.79
N PRO A 38 -9.95 -0.51 -5.42
CA PRO A 38 -11.13 -1.22 -5.89
C PRO A 38 -12.21 -1.48 -4.83
N PRO A 39 -11.90 -1.87 -3.56
CA PRO A 39 -12.90 -2.04 -2.51
C PRO A 39 -13.67 -0.75 -2.18
N LEU A 40 -13.05 0.43 -2.37
CA LEU A 40 -13.68 1.72 -2.08
C LEU A 40 -14.95 1.97 -2.89
N SER A 41 -15.00 1.48 -4.13
CA SER A 41 -16.19 1.58 -4.99
C SER A 41 -17.17 0.42 -4.83
N LYS A 42 -16.87 -0.56 -3.96
CA LYS A 42 -17.58 -1.84 -3.85
C LYS A 42 -17.86 -2.18 -2.41
N ALA A 43 -17.06 -3.06 -1.81
CA ALA A 43 -17.32 -3.60 -0.48
C ALA A 43 -17.36 -2.52 0.59
N VAL A 44 -16.48 -1.52 0.53
CA VAL A 44 -16.45 -0.40 1.48
C VAL A 44 -17.68 0.49 1.27
N LEU A 45 -17.98 0.88 0.01
CA LEU A 45 -19.16 1.69 -0.30
C LEU A 45 -20.48 1.02 0.11
N LEU A 46 -20.54 -0.30 0.00
CA LEU A 46 -21.70 -1.11 0.39
C LEU A 46 -21.72 -1.45 1.89
N GLY A 47 -20.77 -0.96 2.69
CA GLY A 47 -20.68 -1.23 4.13
C GLY A 47 -20.33 -2.67 4.49
N LYS A 48 -19.81 -3.46 3.54
CA LYS A 48 -19.42 -4.87 3.71
C LYS A 48 -17.97 -5.04 4.19
N ALA A 49 -17.17 -3.98 4.14
CA ALA A 49 -15.81 -3.93 4.63
C ALA A 49 -15.57 -2.61 5.38
N ALA A 50 -14.84 -2.65 6.50
CA ALA A 50 -14.58 -1.47 7.32
C ALA A 50 -13.49 -0.53 6.73
N GLY A 51 -12.68 -1.02 5.79
CA GLY A 51 -11.62 -0.26 5.14
C GLY A 51 -10.89 -1.08 4.07
N SER A 52 -9.83 -0.52 3.51
CA SER A 52 -9.01 -1.18 2.48
C SER A 52 -7.51 -0.91 2.60
N ALA A 53 -7.03 -0.45 3.76
CA ALA A 53 -5.60 -0.30 4.02
C ALA A 53 -4.88 -1.64 3.84
N PHE A 54 -3.67 -1.61 3.27
CA PHE A 54 -2.84 -2.82 3.22
C PHE A 54 -2.36 -3.18 4.61
N ASP A 55 -2.36 -4.47 4.90
CA ASP A 55 -1.78 -5.03 6.12
C ASP A 55 -0.29 -5.27 5.88
N ILE A 56 0.52 -4.23 6.10
CA ILE A 56 1.95 -4.24 5.87
C ILE A 56 2.62 -3.52 7.03
N ASP A 57 3.57 -4.20 7.67
CA ASP A 57 4.44 -3.58 8.66
C ASP A 57 5.48 -2.70 7.95
N PHE A 58 5.40 -1.39 8.21
CA PHE A 58 6.32 -0.38 7.67
C PHE A 58 7.42 0.02 8.67
N GLU A 59 7.55 -0.68 9.81
CA GLU A 59 8.65 -0.50 10.77
C GLU A 59 9.99 -1.03 10.27
#